data_AF-A0A9W2YE76-F1
#
_entry.id   AF-A0A9W2YE76-F1
#
_cell.length_a   1.000
_cell.length_b   1.000
_cell.length_c   1.000
_cell.angle_alpha   90.00
_cell.angle_beta   90.00
_cell.angle_gamma   90.00
#
_symmetry.space_group_name_H-M   'P 1'
#
loop_
_entity.id
_entity.type
_entity.pdbx_description
1 polymer ?
#
loop_
_entity_poly.entity_id
_entity_poly.type
_entity_poly.pdbx_seq_one_letter_code
_entity_poly.pdbx_strand_id
1 'polypeptide(L)'
;MSRLKADIPPPSKKKAYDPSPARRPPLKRQWRWAYKYVTDMRYVQRTHFLGLSRFRILSRERRGPAELIRLILSYASIPFEDHILLDVDWKSLMCKMPYGNLPVLWIDHNVYGETNAIARHLANHLMLLGNSEPETLVAEAILHQVIDLKESDVMQKAFEEFQERPDDNFEQAMTVMLPTHFKFWEDHITSTPGPYILASGLSVADLAIYDFVDQYRRYLPIDNILIQYKNLVALVHVIKNHPRLAAHLKKK
;
A
#
# COMPACT_ATOMS: atom_id res chain seq x y z
N MET A 1 3.80 8.26 51.99
CA MET A 1 2.76 7.21 52.01
C MET A 1 1.45 7.79 51.52
N SER A 2 1.33 7.91 50.20
CA SER A 2 0.22 8.55 49.50
C SER A 2 -1.04 7.68 49.51
N ARG A 3 -2.17 8.33 49.73
CA ARG A 3 -3.52 7.76 49.71
C ARG A 3 -3.87 7.30 48.30
N LEU A 4 -3.98 5.99 48.11
CA LEU A 4 -4.65 5.36 46.98
C LEU A 4 -5.87 4.62 47.53
N LYS A 5 -7.07 5.20 47.34
CA LYS A 5 -8.33 4.47 47.19
C LYS A 5 -9.47 5.43 46.82
N ALA A 6 -10.22 5.00 45.81
CA ALA A 6 -11.57 5.40 45.41
C ALA A 6 -11.73 6.60 44.47
N ASP A 7 -11.66 6.32 43.16
CA ASP A 7 -12.50 6.97 42.14
C ASP A 7 -12.92 5.90 41.11
N ILE A 8 -13.93 5.08 41.48
CA ILE A 8 -14.66 4.23 40.53
C ILE A 8 -16.01 4.92 40.32
N PRO A 9 -16.37 5.34 39.10
CA PRO A 9 -17.65 5.99 38.87
C PRO A 9 -18.80 4.98 39.04
N PRO A 10 -19.94 5.39 39.62
CA PRO A 10 -21.06 4.47 39.86
C PRO A 10 -21.70 4.02 38.53
N PRO A 11 -22.29 2.82 38.47
CA PRO A 11 -22.94 2.34 37.26
C PRO A 11 -24.13 3.23 36.92
N SER A 12 -24.11 3.78 35.70
CA SER A 12 -25.19 4.63 35.19
C SER A 12 -26.51 3.85 35.15
N LYS A 13 -27.60 4.43 35.66
CA LYS A 13 -28.95 3.87 35.54
C LYS A 13 -29.31 3.73 34.06
N LYS A 14 -29.40 2.49 33.55
CA LYS A 14 -29.84 2.20 32.18
C LYS A 14 -31.27 2.73 31.99
N LYS A 15 -31.46 3.71 31.09
CA LYS A 15 -32.79 4.03 30.57
C LYS A 15 -33.27 2.88 29.69
N ALA A 16 -34.54 2.50 29.83
CA ALA A 16 -35.18 1.52 28.95
C ALA A 16 -35.17 2.04 27.49
N TYR A 17 -34.96 1.11 26.55
CA TYR A 17 -34.92 1.38 25.12
C TYR A 17 -36.33 1.74 24.61
N ASP A 18 -36.47 2.92 24.00
CA ASP A 18 -37.68 3.37 23.30
C ASP A 18 -37.49 3.09 21.78
N PRO A 19 -38.27 2.18 21.17
CA PRO A 19 -38.13 1.80 19.77
C PRO A 19 -38.74 2.83 18.79
N SER A 20 -39.27 3.96 19.29
CA SER A 20 -39.88 4.99 18.43
C SER A 20 -38.78 5.81 17.72
N PRO A 21 -38.78 5.91 16.38
CA PRO A 21 -37.76 6.70 15.67
C PRO A 21 -37.89 8.17 16.06
N ALA A 22 -36.93 8.65 16.86
CA ALA A 22 -36.81 10.08 17.17
C ALA A 22 -36.81 10.88 15.86
N ARG A 23 -37.79 11.78 15.68
CA ARG A 23 -37.83 12.70 14.55
C ARG A 23 -36.53 13.51 14.56
N ARG A 24 -35.59 13.15 13.69
CA ARG A 24 -34.32 13.87 13.54
C ARG A 24 -34.64 15.31 13.09
N PRO A 25 -34.02 16.34 13.70
CA PRO A 25 -34.15 17.69 13.19
C PRO A 25 -33.64 17.75 11.74
N PRO A 26 -34.24 18.57 10.87
CA PRO A 26 -33.86 18.64 9.47
C PRO A 26 -32.39 19.06 9.34
N LEU A 27 -31.62 18.27 8.59
CA LEU A 27 -30.20 18.54 8.31
C LEU A 27 -30.09 19.89 7.58
N LYS A 28 -29.43 20.87 8.21
CA LYS A 28 -29.09 22.14 7.54
C LYS A 28 -28.12 21.86 6.40
N ARG A 29 -28.49 22.39 5.24
CA ARG A 29 -27.94 22.13 3.91
C ARG A 29 -26.56 22.77 3.74
N GLN A 30 -25.51 22.08 4.16
CA GLN A 30 -24.11 22.31 3.75
C GLN A 30 -23.48 20.93 3.52
N TRP A 31 -22.61 20.78 2.52
CA TRP A 31 -22.04 19.52 1.98
C TRP A 31 -22.85 18.83 0.86
N ARG A 32 -22.66 19.32 -0.36
CA ARG A 32 -23.14 18.69 -1.62
C ARG A 32 -22.18 17.63 -2.22
N TRP A 33 -21.22 17.10 -1.46
CA TRP A 33 -20.33 16.04 -1.95
C TRP A 33 -20.87 14.62 -1.69
N ALA A 34 -21.75 14.43 -0.71
CA ALA A 34 -22.20 13.09 -0.29
C ALA A 34 -23.31 12.48 -1.17
N TYR A 35 -24.00 13.24 -2.02
CA TYR A 35 -25.21 12.74 -2.67
C TYR A 35 -25.00 11.95 -3.97
N LYS A 36 -23.79 11.93 -4.55
CA LYS A 36 -23.52 11.19 -5.79
C LYS A 36 -23.18 9.70 -5.57
N TYR A 37 -22.98 9.28 -4.32
CA TYR A 37 -22.45 7.94 -3.97
C TYR A 37 -23.42 7.07 -3.15
N VAL A 38 -24.66 7.52 -2.89
CA VAL A 38 -25.53 6.93 -1.85
C VAL A 38 -26.57 5.92 -2.38
N THR A 39 -26.56 5.54 -3.66
CA THR A 39 -27.62 4.67 -4.21
C THR A 39 -27.26 3.18 -4.35
N ASP A 40 -26.04 2.75 -4.05
CA ASP A 40 -25.69 1.31 -4.03
C ASP A 40 -25.21 0.90 -2.62
N MET A 41 -25.94 0.01 -1.96
CA MET A 41 -25.63 -0.44 -0.59
C MET A 41 -24.26 -1.14 -0.50
N ARG A 42 -23.71 -1.67 -1.61
CA ARG A 42 -22.34 -2.21 -1.65
C ARG A 42 -21.28 -1.10 -1.57
N TYR A 43 -21.61 0.10 -2.03
CA TYR A 43 -20.75 1.29 -1.88
C TYR A 43 -20.77 1.82 -0.45
N VAL A 44 -21.88 1.73 0.29
CA VAL A 44 -22.00 2.31 1.63
C VAL A 44 -21.04 1.69 2.66
N GLN A 45 -20.82 0.37 2.64
CA GLN A 45 -19.86 -0.28 3.54
C GLN A 45 -18.40 -0.03 3.13
N ARG A 46 -18.10 -0.04 1.81
CA ARG A 46 -16.74 0.22 1.29
C ARG A 46 -16.30 1.68 1.45
N THR A 47 -17.23 2.63 1.34
CA THR A 47 -16.93 4.08 1.43
C THR A 47 -16.80 4.58 2.86
N HIS A 48 -17.46 3.94 3.84
CA HIS A 48 -17.32 4.33 5.24
C HIS A 48 -15.90 4.08 5.78
N PHE A 49 -15.31 2.93 5.42
CA PHE A 49 -13.96 2.53 5.85
C PHE A 49 -12.83 3.43 5.33
N LEU A 50 -13.03 4.12 4.20
CA LEU A 50 -11.97 4.90 3.57
C LEU A 50 -12.18 6.42 3.69
N GLY A 51 -13.44 6.87 3.72
CA GLY A 51 -13.76 8.31 3.72
C GLY A 51 -13.82 8.96 5.10
N LEU A 52 -13.98 8.18 6.17
CA LEU A 52 -14.09 8.69 7.55
C LEU A 52 -12.96 8.21 8.47
N SER A 53 -12.23 7.16 8.05
CA SER A 53 -11.17 6.60 8.86
C SER A 53 -9.90 7.44 8.81
N ARG A 54 -9.18 7.46 9.93
CA ARG A 54 -7.86 8.07 10.03
C ARG A 54 -6.80 7.02 9.79
N PHE A 55 -5.97 7.26 8.79
CA PHE A 55 -4.85 6.39 8.45
C PHE A 55 -3.55 6.94 9.04
N ARG A 56 -2.77 6.07 9.66
CA ARG A 56 -1.40 6.37 10.08
C ARG A 56 -0.48 5.23 9.67
N ILE A 57 0.67 5.55 9.12
CA ILE A 57 1.74 4.58 8.83
C ILE A 57 2.86 4.82 9.84
N LEU A 58 3.39 3.74 10.41
CA LEU A 58 4.67 3.75 11.11
C LEU A 58 5.65 2.87 10.35
N SER A 59 6.80 3.42 10.01
CA SER A 59 7.91 2.70 9.37
C SER A 59 9.25 3.12 9.96
N ARG A 60 10.31 2.41 9.56
CA ARG A 60 11.70 2.77 9.92
C ARG A 60 12.34 3.74 8.92
N GLU A 61 11.82 3.77 7.70
CA GLU A 61 12.41 4.46 6.58
C GLU A 61 11.33 5.06 5.65
N ARG A 62 11.70 6.12 4.94
CA ARG A 62 10.82 6.81 3.97
C ARG A 62 10.53 5.96 2.73
N ARG A 63 11.54 5.25 2.27
CA ARG A 63 11.47 4.25 1.20
C ARG A 63 11.71 2.90 1.85
N GLY A 64 11.11 1.84 1.36
CA GLY A 64 11.19 0.53 2.01
C GLY A 64 9.85 -0.20 1.93
N PRO A 65 9.58 -1.15 2.84
CA PRO A 65 8.39 -1.98 2.76
C PRO A 65 7.07 -1.18 2.85
N ALA A 66 7.07 -0.03 3.52
CA ALA A 66 5.87 0.83 3.61
C ALA A 66 5.50 1.56 2.32
N GLU A 67 6.39 1.62 1.32
CA GLU A 67 6.20 2.48 0.17
C GLU A 67 5.00 2.06 -0.69
N LEU A 68 4.74 0.77 -0.86
CA LEU A 68 3.57 0.29 -1.58
C LEU A 68 2.26 0.76 -0.93
N ILE A 69 2.17 0.74 0.41
CA ILE A 69 1.01 1.24 1.16
C ILE A 69 0.82 2.75 0.90
N ARG A 70 1.91 3.52 0.95
CA ARG A 70 1.88 4.97 0.66
C ARG A 70 1.42 5.26 -0.75
N LEU A 71 1.90 4.50 -1.73
CA LEU A 71 1.49 4.63 -3.14
C LEU A 71 0.00 4.35 -3.32
N ILE A 72 -0.52 3.28 -2.71
CA ILE A 72 -1.94 2.92 -2.77
C ILE A 72 -2.81 4.04 -2.18
N LEU A 73 -2.50 4.50 -0.96
CA LEU A 73 -3.27 5.56 -0.29
C LEU A 73 -3.17 6.89 -1.05
N SER A 74 -1.99 7.23 -1.56
CA SER A 74 -1.77 8.43 -2.37
C SER A 74 -2.56 8.39 -3.69
N TYR A 75 -2.52 7.25 -4.39
CA TYR A 75 -3.30 7.05 -5.62
C TYR A 75 -4.80 7.18 -5.37
N ALA A 76 -5.28 6.68 -4.23
CA ALA A 76 -6.65 6.83 -3.77
C ALA A 76 -6.99 8.24 -3.25
N SER A 77 -6.01 9.14 -3.16
CA SER A 77 -6.15 10.48 -2.56
C SER A 77 -6.66 10.42 -1.10
N ILE A 78 -6.27 9.38 -0.36
CA ILE A 78 -6.60 9.21 1.05
C ILE A 78 -5.50 9.88 1.88
N PRO A 79 -5.84 10.85 2.74
CA PRO A 79 -4.85 11.45 3.64
C PRO A 79 -4.42 10.44 4.71
N PHE A 80 -3.13 10.40 4.99
CA PHE A 80 -2.55 9.59 6.06
C PHE A 80 -1.45 10.35 6.78
N GLU A 81 -1.27 10.06 8.07
CA GLU A 81 -0.10 10.49 8.83
C GLU A 81 1.05 9.51 8.59
N ASP A 82 2.22 10.00 8.20
CA ASP A 82 3.40 9.17 7.94
C ASP A 82 4.45 9.42 9.02
N HIS A 83 4.61 8.45 9.92
CA HIS A 83 5.57 8.52 11.02
C HIS A 83 6.74 7.59 10.75
N ILE A 84 7.94 8.13 10.91
CA ILE A 84 9.18 7.40 10.75
C ILE A 84 9.82 7.32 12.11
N LEU A 85 10.09 6.11 12.58
CA LEU A 85 10.82 5.91 13.82
C LEU A 85 12.26 6.35 13.63
N LEU A 86 12.63 7.43 14.31
CA LEU A 86 13.99 7.94 14.40
C LEU A 86 14.50 7.74 15.83
N ASP A 87 15.68 7.14 15.97
CA ASP A 87 16.44 7.05 17.23
C ASP A 87 15.66 6.48 18.44
N VAL A 88 14.80 5.47 18.21
CA VAL A 88 14.08 4.76 19.28
C VAL A 88 14.61 3.34 19.44
N ASP A 89 14.66 2.84 20.68
CA ASP A 89 14.96 1.44 20.96
C ASP A 89 13.85 0.53 20.41
N TRP A 90 14.08 0.06 19.18
CA TRP A 90 13.16 -0.84 18.48
C TRP A 90 12.88 -2.12 19.27
N LYS A 91 13.86 -2.67 20.01
CA LYS A 91 13.65 -3.92 20.75
C LYS A 91 12.49 -3.78 21.74
N SER A 92 12.38 -2.61 22.39
CA SER A 92 11.29 -2.31 23.32
C SER A 92 9.93 -2.08 22.65
N LEU A 93 9.92 -1.60 21.40
CA LEU A 93 8.69 -1.33 20.62
C LEU A 93 8.19 -2.56 19.87
N MET A 94 9.09 -3.44 19.44
CA MET A 94 8.77 -4.62 18.63
C MET A 94 7.69 -5.48 19.27
N CYS A 95 7.80 -5.75 20.57
CA CYS A 95 6.81 -6.54 21.33
C CYS A 95 5.40 -5.90 21.37
N LYS A 96 5.28 -4.62 21.04
CA LYS A 96 4.00 -3.88 21.00
C LYS A 96 3.41 -3.80 19.59
N MET A 97 4.20 -4.11 18.56
CA MET A 97 3.74 -4.08 17.17
C MET A 97 3.15 -5.45 16.79
N PRO A 98 2.06 -5.49 16.02
CA PRO A 98 1.56 -6.73 15.43
C PRO A 98 2.67 -7.51 14.72
N TYR A 99 2.76 -8.81 14.99
CA TYR A 99 3.75 -9.73 14.42
C TYR A 99 5.21 -9.35 14.69
N GLY A 100 5.49 -8.38 15.56
CA GLY A 100 6.84 -7.94 15.86
C GLY A 100 7.57 -7.31 14.67
N ASN A 101 6.85 -6.76 13.70
CA ASN A 101 7.48 -6.20 12.50
C ASN A 101 6.92 -4.82 12.12
N LEU A 102 7.64 -4.13 11.23
CA LEU A 102 7.23 -2.91 10.58
C LEU A 102 7.26 -3.08 9.07
N PRO A 103 6.48 -2.29 8.32
CA PRO A 103 5.55 -1.26 8.78
C PRO A 103 4.27 -1.79 9.41
N VAL A 104 3.58 -0.90 10.11
CA VAL A 104 2.20 -1.12 10.56
C VAL A 104 1.32 0.03 10.09
N LEU A 105 0.06 -0.28 9.83
CA LEU A 105 -0.98 0.67 9.44
C LEU A 105 -2.00 0.76 10.57
N TRP A 106 -2.24 1.98 11.07
CA TRP A 106 -3.43 2.25 11.87
C TRP A 106 -4.58 2.61 10.96
N ILE A 107 -5.72 2.04 11.29
CA ILE A 107 -7.01 2.46 10.76
C ILE A 107 -7.87 2.76 11.97
N ASP A 108 -8.07 4.05 12.21
CA ASP A 108 -8.68 4.60 13.41
C ASP A 108 -7.97 4.18 14.70
N HIS A 109 -8.53 3.20 15.41
CA HIS A 109 -8.03 2.71 16.70
C HIS A 109 -7.35 1.34 16.60
N ASN A 110 -7.40 0.69 15.43
CA ASN A 110 -6.84 -0.64 15.22
C ASN A 110 -5.49 -0.55 14.52
N VAL A 111 -4.59 -1.48 14.84
CA VAL A 111 -3.24 -1.57 14.28
C VAL A 111 -3.11 -2.88 13.51
N TYR A 112 -2.64 -2.79 12.27
CA TYR A 112 -2.43 -3.93 11.39
C TYR A 112 -0.97 -3.99 10.99
N GLY A 113 -0.38 -5.19 11.00
CA GLY A 113 0.93 -5.48 10.43
C GLY A 113 0.81 -6.26 9.13
N GLU A 114 1.94 -6.76 8.62
CA GLU A 114 2.06 -7.45 7.33
C GLU A 114 1.74 -6.57 6.11
N THR A 115 2.79 -5.94 5.57
CA THR A 115 2.73 -5.05 4.40
C THR A 115 1.87 -5.60 3.27
N ASN A 116 2.09 -6.87 2.91
CA ASN A 116 1.47 -7.50 1.75
C ASN A 116 -0.03 -7.72 1.98
N ALA A 117 -0.41 -8.15 3.18
CA ALA A 117 -1.81 -8.29 3.57
C ALA A 117 -2.52 -6.93 3.58
N ILE A 118 -1.87 -5.90 4.12
CA ILE A 118 -2.38 -4.52 4.13
C ILE A 118 -2.56 -4.00 2.70
N ALA A 119 -1.55 -4.14 1.84
CA ALA A 119 -1.59 -3.68 0.45
C ALA A 119 -2.73 -4.35 -0.33
N ARG A 120 -2.86 -5.69 -0.21
CA ARG A 120 -3.94 -6.45 -0.85
C ARG A 120 -5.32 -6.03 -0.33
N HIS A 121 -5.45 -5.85 0.98
CA HIS A 121 -6.70 -5.40 1.60
C HIS A 121 -7.11 -4.02 1.06
N LEU A 122 -6.19 -3.05 1.09
CA LEU A 122 -6.45 -1.71 0.54
C LEU A 122 -6.79 -1.78 -0.96
N ALA A 123 -6.05 -2.55 -1.75
CA ALA A 123 -6.29 -2.70 -3.18
C ALA A 123 -7.70 -3.23 -3.48
N ASN A 124 -8.17 -4.24 -2.75
CA ASN A 124 -9.53 -4.77 -2.89
C ASN A 124 -10.60 -3.72 -2.57
N HIS A 125 -10.43 -2.98 -1.47
CA HIS A 125 -11.38 -1.95 -1.06
C HIS A 125 -11.39 -0.73 -1.99
N LEU A 126 -10.27 -0.46 -2.67
CA LEU A 126 -10.07 0.66 -3.58
C LEU A 126 -10.30 0.33 -5.06
N MET A 127 -10.74 -0.88 -5.38
CA MET A 127 -10.94 -1.35 -6.76
C MET A 127 -9.64 -1.30 -7.60
N LEU A 128 -8.51 -1.65 -6.98
CA LEU A 128 -7.19 -1.72 -7.61
C LEU A 128 -6.76 -3.16 -7.96
N LEU A 129 -7.72 -4.08 -8.02
CA LEU A 129 -7.52 -5.47 -8.45
C LEU A 129 -8.20 -5.75 -9.81
N GLY A 130 -8.55 -4.71 -10.56
CA GLY A 130 -9.27 -4.84 -11.82
C GLY A 130 -10.78 -5.04 -11.67
N ASN A 131 -11.46 -5.26 -12.80
CA ASN A 131 -12.93 -5.24 -12.90
C ASN A 131 -13.54 -6.63 -13.13
N SER A 132 -12.73 -7.69 -13.18
CA SER A 132 -13.17 -9.06 -13.40
C SER A 132 -12.30 -10.04 -12.61
N GLU A 133 -12.85 -11.23 -12.32
CA GLU A 133 -12.11 -12.29 -11.61
C GLU A 133 -10.77 -12.65 -12.27
N PRO A 134 -10.66 -12.77 -13.61
CA PRO A 134 -9.35 -13.01 -14.24
C PRO A 134 -8.36 -11.87 -14.03
N GLU A 135 -8.80 -10.61 -14.11
CA GLU A 135 -7.94 -9.46 -13.85
C GLU A 135 -7.48 -9.41 -12.39
N THR A 136 -8.37 -9.75 -11.45
CA THR A 136 -8.03 -9.86 -10.02
C THR A 136 -6.97 -10.91 -9.79
N LEU A 137 -7.10 -12.09 -10.40
CA LEU A 137 -6.10 -13.13 -10.30
C LEU A 137 -4.73 -12.68 -10.86
N VAL A 138 -4.72 -12.01 -12.01
CA VAL A 138 -3.48 -11.47 -12.59
C VAL A 138 -2.85 -10.41 -11.68
N ALA A 139 -3.66 -9.50 -11.14
CA ALA A 139 -3.18 -8.44 -10.24
C ALA A 139 -2.57 -9.01 -8.96
N GLU A 140 -3.24 -9.97 -8.33
CA GLU A 140 -2.75 -10.64 -7.12
C GLU A 140 -1.50 -11.47 -7.41
N ALA A 141 -1.45 -12.21 -8.53
CA ALA A 141 -0.30 -13.00 -8.93
C ALA A 141 0.95 -12.13 -9.15
N ILE A 142 0.81 -10.99 -9.85
CA ILE A 142 1.95 -10.09 -10.08
C ILE A 142 2.36 -9.36 -8.80
N LEU A 143 1.41 -8.96 -7.96
CA LEU A 143 1.72 -8.42 -6.63
C LEU A 143 2.58 -9.42 -5.83
N HIS A 144 2.19 -10.69 -5.79
CA HIS A 144 2.94 -11.74 -5.10
C HIS A 144 4.31 -12.00 -5.73
N GLN A 145 4.37 -12.08 -7.07
CA GLN A 145 5.63 -12.27 -7.78
C GLN A 145 6.64 -11.14 -7.49
N VAL A 146 6.19 -9.88 -7.40
CA VAL A 146 7.06 -8.76 -7.03
C VAL A 146 7.57 -8.91 -5.60
N ILE A 147 6.76 -9.42 -4.69
CA ILE A 147 7.16 -9.71 -3.30
C ILE A 147 8.21 -10.81 -3.28
N ASP A 148 7.96 -11.94 -3.94
CA ASP A 148 8.89 -13.07 -4.01
C ASP A 148 10.21 -12.65 -4.65
N LEU A 149 10.17 -11.82 -5.69
CA LEU A 149 11.37 -11.26 -6.30
C LEU A 149 12.17 -10.42 -5.29
N LYS A 150 11.51 -9.51 -4.56
CA LYS A 150 12.15 -8.69 -3.51
C LYS A 150 12.77 -9.56 -2.42
N GLU A 151 12.06 -10.58 -1.96
CA GLU A 151 12.43 -11.43 -0.83
C GLU A 151 13.36 -12.59 -1.23
N SER A 152 13.60 -12.81 -2.53
CA SER A 152 14.48 -13.87 -3.00
C SER A 152 15.92 -13.68 -2.49
N ASP A 153 16.53 -14.79 -2.06
CA ASP A 153 17.92 -14.81 -1.56
C ASP A 153 18.89 -14.20 -2.58
N VAL A 154 18.67 -14.43 -3.88
CA VAL A 154 19.51 -13.89 -4.95
C VAL A 154 19.42 -12.37 -4.98
N MET A 155 18.22 -11.78 -4.91
CA MET A 155 18.06 -10.32 -4.90
C MET A 155 18.55 -9.68 -3.60
N GLN A 156 18.33 -10.32 -2.45
CA GLN A 156 18.81 -9.84 -1.15
C GLN A 156 20.34 -9.83 -1.11
N LYS A 157 20.99 -10.92 -1.53
CA LYS A 157 22.45 -10.99 -1.60
C LYS A 157 23.02 -10.09 -2.67
N ALA A 158 22.43 -10.00 -3.85
CA ALA A 158 22.89 -9.08 -4.90
C ALA A 158 22.89 -7.62 -4.43
N PHE A 159 21.92 -7.25 -3.58
CA PHE A 159 21.87 -5.93 -2.97
C PHE A 159 22.99 -5.69 -1.96
N GLU A 160 23.31 -6.69 -1.13
CA GLU A 160 24.43 -6.64 -0.17
C GLU A 160 25.78 -6.63 -0.91
N GLU A 161 25.97 -7.57 -1.84
CA GLU A 161 27.19 -7.75 -2.65
C GLU A 161 27.50 -6.52 -3.49
N PHE A 162 26.52 -5.87 -4.13
CA PHE A 162 26.81 -4.65 -4.90
C PHE A 162 27.43 -3.54 -4.04
N GLN A 163 27.12 -3.49 -2.74
CA GLN A 163 27.73 -2.50 -1.83
C GLN A 163 29.19 -2.83 -1.51
N GLU A 164 29.60 -4.09 -1.61
CA GLU A 164 30.94 -4.56 -1.25
C GLU A 164 31.80 -4.92 -2.48
N ARG A 165 31.33 -5.88 -3.29
CA ARG A 165 31.91 -6.34 -4.55
C ARG A 165 30.89 -7.21 -5.33
N PRO A 166 30.66 -6.97 -6.63
CA PRO A 166 29.82 -7.84 -7.45
C PRO A 166 30.35 -9.28 -7.49
N ASP A 167 29.48 -10.26 -7.22
CA ASP A 167 29.77 -11.70 -7.21
C ASP A 167 28.65 -12.49 -7.94
N ASP A 168 28.64 -13.82 -7.80
CA ASP A 168 27.71 -14.73 -8.51
C ASP A 168 26.22 -14.38 -8.34
N ASN A 169 25.75 -13.95 -7.16
CA ASN A 169 24.33 -13.61 -6.96
C ASN A 169 23.97 -12.32 -7.69
N PHE A 170 24.86 -11.32 -7.68
CA PHE A 170 24.69 -10.12 -8.48
C PHE A 170 24.59 -10.45 -9.98
N GLU A 171 25.47 -11.30 -10.51
CA GLU A 171 25.40 -11.70 -11.92
C GLU A 171 24.10 -12.45 -12.22
N GLN A 172 23.70 -13.41 -11.37
CA GLN A 172 22.44 -14.15 -11.52
C GLN A 172 21.21 -13.22 -11.45
N ALA A 173 21.20 -12.25 -10.55
CA ALA A 173 20.13 -11.26 -10.43
C ALA A 173 19.98 -10.45 -11.73
N MET A 174 21.10 -9.94 -12.25
CA MET A 174 21.11 -9.02 -13.38
C MET A 174 20.94 -9.70 -14.74
N THR A 175 21.44 -10.92 -14.91
CA THR A 175 21.45 -11.60 -16.21
C THR A 175 20.30 -12.58 -16.40
N VAL A 176 19.75 -13.13 -15.31
CA VAL A 176 18.69 -14.15 -15.36
C VAL A 176 17.42 -13.66 -14.70
N MET A 177 17.49 -13.31 -13.41
CA MET A 177 16.28 -13.10 -12.60
C MET A 177 15.49 -11.86 -13.04
N LEU A 178 16.13 -10.69 -13.09
CA LEU A 178 15.47 -9.44 -13.51
C LEU A 178 14.97 -9.50 -14.96
N PRO A 179 15.77 -9.93 -15.96
CA PRO A 179 15.27 -10.06 -17.33
C PRO A 179 14.07 -10.99 -17.49
N THR A 180 14.02 -12.09 -16.72
CA THR A 180 12.89 -13.03 -16.75
C THR A 180 11.60 -12.35 -16.27
N HIS A 181 11.66 -11.66 -15.12
CA HIS A 181 10.49 -10.96 -14.57
C HIS A 181 10.07 -9.77 -15.44
N PHE A 182 11.04 -8.98 -15.95
CA PHE A 182 10.75 -7.83 -16.79
C PHE A 182 10.13 -8.26 -18.12
N LYS A 183 10.60 -9.37 -18.71
CA LYS A 183 9.98 -9.94 -19.91
C LYS A 183 8.53 -10.35 -19.65
N PHE A 184 8.29 -10.99 -18.51
CA PHE A 184 6.94 -11.40 -18.13
C PHE A 184 6.00 -10.20 -17.95
N TRP A 185 6.43 -9.14 -17.27
CA TRP A 185 5.63 -7.92 -17.12
C TRP A 185 5.43 -7.19 -18.45
N GLU A 186 6.46 -7.10 -19.30
CA GLU A 186 6.37 -6.53 -20.65
C GLU A 186 5.30 -7.26 -21.49
N ASP A 187 5.27 -8.60 -21.43
CA ASP A 187 4.30 -9.41 -22.18
C ASP A 187 2.87 -9.20 -21.68
N HIS A 188 2.69 -9.06 -20.36
CA HIS A 188 1.41 -8.67 -19.79
C HIS A 188 0.94 -7.31 -20.31
N ILE A 189 1.79 -6.27 -20.25
CA ILE A 189 1.42 -4.93 -20.72
C ILE A 189 1.08 -4.95 -22.21
N THR A 190 1.89 -5.65 -23.02
CA THR A 190 1.69 -5.80 -24.47
C THR A 190 0.34 -6.46 -24.82
N SER A 191 -0.18 -7.30 -23.92
CA SER A 191 -1.46 -7.99 -24.08
C SER A 191 -2.67 -7.12 -23.73
N THR A 192 -2.47 -5.88 -23.28
CA THR A 192 -3.54 -4.94 -22.91
C THR A 192 -3.56 -3.71 -23.83
N PRO A 193 -4.70 -2.98 -23.92
CA PRO A 193 -4.79 -1.78 -24.75
C PRO A 193 -4.05 -0.55 -24.18
N GLY A 194 -3.51 -0.61 -22.97
CA GLY A 194 -2.95 0.53 -22.24
C GLY A 194 -1.54 0.26 -21.71
N PRO A 195 -0.93 1.25 -21.05
CA PRO A 195 0.42 1.11 -20.48
C PRO A 195 0.40 0.38 -19.12
N TYR A 196 -0.60 -0.46 -18.86
CA TYR A 196 -0.87 -1.08 -17.56
C TYR A 196 -0.89 -2.59 -17.68
N ILE A 197 -0.75 -3.28 -16.56
CA ILE A 197 -0.84 -4.74 -16.46
C ILE A 197 -2.25 -5.25 -16.77
N LEU A 198 -3.28 -4.48 -16.44
CA LEU A 198 -4.68 -4.85 -16.64
C LEU A 198 -5.34 -3.98 -17.70
N ALA A 199 -6.29 -4.56 -18.44
CA ALA A 199 -7.05 -3.82 -19.45
C ALA A 199 -7.99 -2.78 -18.82
N SER A 200 -8.45 -3.02 -17.59
CA SER A 200 -9.23 -2.07 -16.79
C SER A 200 -8.45 -0.84 -16.32
N GLY A 201 -7.13 -0.81 -16.46
CA GLY A 201 -6.27 0.33 -16.13
C GLY A 201 -5.33 0.06 -14.96
N LEU A 202 -4.91 1.15 -14.29
CA LEU A 202 -3.93 1.10 -13.19
C LEU A 202 -4.47 0.29 -12.00
N SER A 203 -3.65 -0.66 -11.56
CA SER A 203 -3.91 -1.60 -10.47
C SER A 203 -2.78 -1.59 -9.43
N VAL A 204 -2.94 -2.40 -8.38
CA VAL A 204 -1.89 -2.60 -7.37
C VAL A 204 -0.65 -3.27 -7.95
N ALA A 205 -0.78 -4.07 -9.02
CA ALA A 205 0.34 -4.71 -9.69
C ALA A 205 1.27 -3.66 -10.32
N ASP A 206 0.69 -2.67 -10.99
CA ASP A 206 1.44 -1.55 -11.58
C ASP A 206 2.20 -0.75 -10.50
N LEU A 207 1.53 -0.45 -9.38
CA LEU A 207 2.15 0.25 -8.25
C LEU A 207 3.27 -0.56 -7.60
N ALA A 208 3.12 -1.88 -7.48
CA ALA A 208 4.15 -2.77 -6.92
C ALA A 208 5.38 -2.85 -7.84
N ILE A 209 5.18 -2.96 -9.16
CA ILE A 209 6.26 -2.92 -10.16
C ILE A 209 7.00 -1.58 -10.09
N TYR A 210 6.27 -0.46 -10.09
CA TYR A 210 6.90 0.86 -9.96
C TYR A 210 7.69 1.00 -8.67
N ASP A 211 7.11 0.57 -7.55
CA ASP A 211 7.77 0.59 -6.25
C ASP A 211 9.08 -0.21 -6.27
N PHE A 212 9.04 -1.44 -6.80
CA PHE A 212 10.23 -2.26 -6.99
C PHE A 212 11.30 -1.53 -7.82
N VAL A 213 10.93 -1.08 -9.01
CA VAL A 213 11.88 -0.43 -9.92
C VAL A 213 12.45 0.87 -9.32
N ASP A 214 11.63 1.71 -8.68
CA ASP A 214 12.08 2.97 -8.06
C ASP A 214 13.01 2.75 -6.87
N GLN A 215 12.77 1.70 -6.07
CA GLN A 215 13.64 1.37 -4.94
C GLN A 215 14.97 0.78 -5.41
N TYR A 216 14.95 -0.24 -6.28
CA TYR A 216 16.15 -1.00 -6.61
C TYR A 216 17.08 -0.26 -7.59
N ARG A 217 16.59 0.66 -8.44
CA ARG A 217 17.47 1.44 -9.33
C ARG A 217 18.47 2.34 -8.61
N ARG A 218 18.25 2.61 -7.32
CA ARG A 218 19.17 3.38 -6.50
C ARG A 218 20.40 2.57 -6.08
N TYR A 219 20.26 1.25 -6.04
CA TYR A 219 21.25 0.34 -5.47
C TYR A 219 21.76 -0.69 -6.47
N LEU A 220 21.04 -0.93 -7.56
CA LEU A 220 21.44 -1.85 -8.62
C LEU A 220 21.29 -1.13 -9.97
N PRO A 221 22.14 -1.43 -10.96
CA PRO A 221 22.06 -0.83 -12.29
C PRO A 221 20.92 -1.43 -13.13
N ILE A 222 19.72 -1.57 -12.56
CA ILE A 222 18.56 -2.21 -13.20
C ILE A 222 18.11 -1.47 -14.46
N ASP A 223 18.40 -0.17 -14.55
CA ASP A 223 18.03 0.63 -15.72
C ASP A 223 18.75 0.14 -17.00
N ASN A 224 19.93 -0.49 -16.90
CA ASN A 224 20.63 -1.12 -18.03
C ASN A 224 19.84 -2.29 -18.66
N ILE A 225 19.04 -2.97 -17.84
CA ILE A 225 18.17 -4.07 -18.27
C ILE A 225 16.81 -3.48 -18.69
N LEU A 226 16.25 -2.60 -17.86
CA LEU A 226 14.91 -2.03 -18.03
C LEU A 226 14.72 -1.35 -19.39
N ILE A 227 15.73 -0.65 -19.92
CA ILE A 227 15.67 0.03 -21.23
C ILE A 227 15.32 -0.90 -22.42
N GLN A 228 15.49 -2.21 -22.26
CA GLN A 228 15.15 -3.21 -23.29
C GLN A 228 13.63 -3.47 -23.36
N TYR A 229 12.87 -3.07 -22.34
CA TYR A 229 11.44 -3.34 -22.16
C TYR A 229 10.64 -2.04 -22.25
N LYS A 230 10.24 -1.67 -23.48
CA LYS A 230 9.71 -0.34 -23.78
C LYS A 230 8.37 -0.07 -23.10
N ASN A 231 7.50 -1.07 -23.03
CA ASN A 231 6.19 -0.90 -22.40
C ASN A 231 6.31 -0.81 -20.88
N LEU A 232 7.22 -1.58 -20.29
CA LEU A 232 7.54 -1.50 -18.87
C LEU A 232 8.17 -0.15 -18.49
N VAL A 233 9.07 0.40 -19.33
CA VAL A 233 9.56 1.78 -19.18
C VAL A 233 8.41 2.79 -19.23
N ALA A 234 7.47 2.61 -20.16
CA ALA A 234 6.29 3.47 -20.28
C ALA A 234 5.39 3.37 -19.02
N LEU A 235 5.14 2.18 -18.49
CA LEU A 235 4.40 1.96 -17.24
C LEU A 235 5.04 2.73 -16.08
N VAL A 236 6.36 2.55 -15.88
CA VAL A 236 7.12 3.23 -14.83
C VAL A 236 7.05 4.75 -15.00
N HIS A 237 7.13 5.24 -16.24
CA HIS A 237 7.02 6.66 -16.56
C HIS A 237 5.62 7.22 -16.25
N VAL A 238 4.56 6.50 -16.63
CA VAL A 238 3.17 6.92 -16.40
C VAL A 238 2.87 7.00 -14.90
N ILE A 239 3.31 6.02 -14.12
CA ILE A 239 3.09 6.01 -12.66
C ILE A 239 3.88 7.12 -11.98
N LYS A 240 5.16 7.31 -12.34
CA LYS A 240 6.00 8.39 -11.80
C LYS A 240 5.38 9.78 -12.01
N ASN A 241 4.70 9.97 -13.14
CA ASN A 241 4.09 11.24 -13.51
C ASN A 241 2.59 11.31 -13.21
N HIS A 242 2.03 10.32 -12.51
CA HIS A 242 0.60 10.28 -12.24
C HIS A 242 0.20 11.44 -11.29
N PRO A 243 -0.80 12.29 -11.64
CA PRO A 243 -1.13 13.50 -10.87
C PRO A 243 -1.44 13.24 -9.38
N ARG A 244 -2.11 12.11 -9.08
CA ARG A 244 -2.45 11.74 -7.69
C ARG A 244 -1.23 11.30 -6.87
N LEU A 245 -0.16 10.84 -7.52
CA LEU A 245 1.07 10.41 -6.85
C LEU A 245 2.09 11.55 -6.72
N ALA A 246 1.97 12.59 -7.54
CA ALA A 246 2.94 13.68 -7.60
C ALA A 246 3.26 14.33 -6.25
N ALA A 247 2.27 14.50 -5.37
CA ALA A 247 2.48 15.10 -4.05
C ALA A 247 3.30 14.20 -3.11
N HIS A 248 3.14 12.87 -3.20
CA HIS A 248 3.90 11.90 -2.43
C HIS A 248 5.32 11.75 -2.99
N LEU A 249 5.42 11.53 -4.31
CA LEU A 249 6.70 11.30 -4.99
C LEU A 249 7.66 12.51 -4.94
N LYS A 250 7.16 13.73 -4.70
CA LYS A 250 8.00 14.93 -4.46
C LYS A 250 8.64 14.99 -3.07
N LYS A 251 8.10 14.27 -2.08
CA LYS A 251 8.62 14.26 -0.68
C LYS A 251 9.76 13.26 -0.47
N LYS A 252 10.11 12.54 -1.54
CA LYS A 252 10.89 11.31 -1.58
C LYS A 252 12.38 11.54 -1.81
#